data_AF-A0A0D5C409-F1
#
_entry.id   AF-A0A0D5C409-F1
#
_cell.length_a   1.000
_cell.length_b   1.000
_cell.length_c   1.000
_cell.angle_alpha   90.00
_cell.angle_beta   90.00
_cell.angle_gamma   90.00
#
_symmetry.space_group_name_H-M   'P 1'
#
loop_
_entity.id
_entity.type
_entity.pdbx_description
1 polymer ?
#
loop_
_entity_poly.entity_id
_entity_poly.type
_entity_poly.pdbx_seq_one_letter_code
_entity_poly.pdbx_strand_id
1 'polypeptide(L)' 'MVRVNECFKCGVTEKDAKLVYAQDKPVLCEKCSKNEIG' A
#
# COMPACT_ATOMS: atom_id res chain seq x y z
N MET A 1 -1.80 5.10 18.23
CA MET A 1 -1.56 4.08 17.18
C MET A 1 -1.52 4.80 15.86
N VAL A 2 -0.34 4.91 15.23
CA VAL A 2 -0.23 5.49 13.89
C VAL A 2 -0.90 4.50 12.93
N ARG A 3 -2.12 4.79 12.49
CA ARG A 3 -2.76 4.01 11.43
C ARG A 3 -2.07 4.42 10.13
N VAL A 4 -1.22 3.54 9.60
CA VAL A 4 -0.56 3.77 8.31
C VAL A 4 -1.61 3.53 7.23
N ASN A 5 -2.38 4.57 6.91
CA ASN A 5 -3.40 4.60 5.85
C ASN A 5 -2.81 5.10 4.52
N GLU A 6 -1.53 4.83 4.28
CA GLU A 6 -0.83 5.22 3.07
C GLU A 6 0.05 4.10 2.55
N CYS A 7 0.23 4.05 1.24
CA CYS A 7 1.15 3.13 0.59
C CYS A 7 2.59 3.53 0.92
N PHE A 8 3.36 2.59 1.42
CA PHE A 8 4.78 2.76 1.73
C PHE A 8 5.63 3.17 0.52
N LYS A 9 5.27 2.72 -0.69
CA LYS A 9 6.07 2.95 -1.91
C LYS A 9 5.65 4.20 -2.69
N CYS A 10 4.35 4.51 -2.69
CA CYS A 10 3.77 5.57 -3.53
C CYS A 10 3.17 6.73 -2.71
N GLY A 11 3.08 6.62 -1.38
CA GLY A 11 2.52 7.65 -0.49
C GLY A 11 1.00 7.88 -0.65
N VAL A 12 0.33 7.17 -1.55
CA VAL A 12 -1.11 7.35 -1.77
C VAL A 12 -1.89 6.80 -0.60
N THR A 13 -2.99 7.46 -0.26
CA THR A 13 -3.87 7.03 0.82
C THR A 13 -4.98 6.13 0.32
N GLU A 14 -5.68 5.43 1.23
CA GLU A 14 -6.84 4.59 0.87
C GLU A 14 -7.99 5.33 0.18
N LYS A 15 -8.03 6.67 0.33
CA LYS A 15 -8.98 7.52 -0.37
C LYS A 15 -8.69 7.65 -1.87
N ASP A 16 -7.41 7.56 -2.24
CA ASP A 16 -6.94 7.79 -3.61
C ASP A 16 -6.72 6.46 -4.36
N ALA A 17 -6.28 5.42 -3.64
CA ALA A 17 -6.10 4.08 -4.21
C ALA A 17 -6.37 2.96 -3.20
N LYS A 18 -6.73 1.78 -3.70
CA LYS A 18 -6.90 0.58 -2.88
C LYS A 18 -5.57 0.15 -2.27
N LEU A 19 -5.48 0.16 -0.94
CA LEU A 19 -4.32 -0.33 -0.20
C LEU A 19 -4.42 -1.84 0.00
N VAL A 20 -3.29 -2.51 -0.16
CA VAL A 20 -3.05 -3.93 0.00
C VAL A 20 -2.26 -4.09 1.29
N TYR A 21 -2.92 -4.68 2.28
CA TYR A 21 -2.35 -4.98 3.58
C TYR A 21 -1.91 -6.45 3.60
N ALA A 22 -0.62 -6.69 3.83
CA ALA A 22 -0.07 -8.03 4.00
C ALA A 22 0.63 -8.10 5.36
N GLN A 23 0.46 -9.20 6.10
CA GLN A 23 0.99 -9.31 7.48
C GLN A 23 2.53 -9.25 7.54
N ASP A 24 3.20 -9.68 6.46
CA ASP A 24 4.67 -9.78 6.39
C ASP A 24 5.31 -8.72 5.47
N LYS A 25 4.52 -7.81 4.90
CA LYS A 25 5.01 -6.82 3.92
C LYS A 25 4.51 -5.42 4.25
N PRO A 26 5.26 -4.36 3.87
CA PRO A 26 4.77 -3.00 3.99
C PRO A 26 3.44 -2.82 3.23
N VAL A 27 2.58 -1.94 3.73
CA VAL A 27 1.32 -1.60 3.07
C VAL A 27 1.62 -1.01 1.70
N LEU A 28 1.06 -1.59 0.65
CA LEU A 28 1.27 -1.15 -0.73
C LEU A 28 -0.04 -0.79 -1.40
N CYS A 29 -0.05 0.21 -2.28
CA CYS A 29 -1.16 0.49 -3.18
C CYS A 29 -1.28 -0.63 -4.21
N GLU A 30 -2.48 -0.94 -4.71
CA GLU A 30 -2.70 -2.04 -5.67
C GLU A 30 -1.77 -1.94 -6.89
N LYS A 31 -1.50 -0.70 -7.36
CA LYS A 31 -0.51 -0.42 -8.40
C LYS A 31 0.90 -0.86 -8.00
N CYS A 32 1.34 -0.51 -6.80
CA CYS A 32 2.67 -0.90 -6.31
C CYS A 32 2.77 -2.39 -6.03
N SER A 33 1.72 -3.00 -5.50
CA SER A 33 1.65 -4.45 -5.29
C SER A 33 1.73 -5.21 -6.61
N LYS A 34 1.07 -4.73 -7.67
CA LYS A 34 1.19 -5.31 -9.02
C LYS A 34 2.58 -5.11 -9.61
N ASN A 35 3.21 -3.96 -9.36
CA ASN A 35 4.53 -3.64 -9.89
C ASN A 35 5.68 -4.38 -9.16
N GLU A 36 5.44 -4.98 -7.98
CA GLU A 36 6.42 -5.82 -7.28
C GLU A 36 6.42 -7.28 -7.76
N ILE A 37 5.38 -7.69 -8.48
CA ILE A 37 5.18 -9.09 -8.93
C ILE A 37 5.52 -9.24 -10.43
N GLY A 38 5.86 -8.13 -11.11
CA GLY A 38 6.27 -8.09 -12.51
C GLY A 38 7.77 -8.19 -12.70
#